data_AF-A0A1S3DSL2-F1
#
_entry.id   AF-A0A1S3DSL2-F1
#
_cell.length_a   1.000
_cell.length_b   1.000
_cell.length_c   1.000
_cell.angle_alpha   90.00
_cell.angle_beta   90.00
_cell.angle_gamma   90.00
#
_symmetry.space_group_name_H-M   'P 1'
#
loop_
_entity.id
_entity.type
_entity.pdbx_description
1 polymer ?
#
loop_
_entity_poly.entity_id
_entity_poly.type
_entity_poly.pdbx_seq_one_letter_code
_entity_poly.pdbx_strand_id
1 'polypeptide(L)' 'MESQRFLAENSASVYIKKVEARINEEAERAKHYLDESTESRIVEVVEEELIKKHMRTIVEMENSGVIH' A
#
# COMPACT_ATOMS: atom_id res chain seq x y z
N MET A 1 7.02 -7.87 -4.69
CA MET A 1 7.83 -7.12 -5.69
C MET A 1 7.38 -5.67 -5.83
N GLU A 2 6.08 -5.32 -5.82
CA GLU A 2 5.63 -3.91 -5.94
C GLU A 2 6.06 -3.02 -4.75
N SER A 3 5.78 -3.44 -3.51
CA SER A 3 6.19 -2.69 -2.30
C SER A 3 7.70 -2.37 -2.28
N GLN A 4 8.54 -3.38 -2.53
CA GLN A 4 9.99 -3.23 -2.55
C GLN A 4 10.45 -2.17 -3.57
N ARG A 5 9.86 -2.17 -4.77
CA ARG A 5 10.15 -1.16 -5.79
C ARG A 5 9.73 0.23 -5.33
N PHE A 6 8.53 0.35 -4.77
CA PHE A 6 8.05 1.65 -4.29
C PHE A 6 8.91 2.20 -3.15
N LEU A 7 9.31 1.37 -2.18
CA LEU A 7 10.20 1.77 -1.08
C LEU A 7 11.58 2.21 -1.58
N ALA A 8 12.10 1.59 -2.64
CA ALA A 8 13.40 1.93 -3.20
C ALA A 8 13.40 3.24 -4.01
N GLU A 9 12.27 3.58 -4.65
CA GLU A 9 12.21 4.66 -5.65
C GLU A 9 11.46 5.92 -5.18
N ASN A 10 10.85 5.90 -3.99
CA ASN A 10 9.95 6.97 -3.56
C ASN A 10 10.26 7.42 -2.13
N SER A 11 9.85 8.65 -1.77
CA SER A 11 9.78 9.09 -0.37
C SER A 11 8.59 8.44 0.35
N ALA A 12 8.57 8.47 1.68
CA ALA A 12 7.46 7.90 2.46
C ALA A 12 6.10 8.48 2.06
N SER A 13 6.00 9.80 1.85
CA SER A 13 4.76 10.47 1.46
C SER A 13 4.27 10.05 0.06
N VAL A 14 5.18 9.87 -0.89
CA VAL A 14 4.85 9.38 -2.24
C VAL A 14 4.47 7.89 -2.18
N TYR A 15 5.15 7.10 -1.36
CA TYR A 15 4.82 5.70 -1.11
C TYR A 15 3.37 5.55 -0.61
N ILE A 16 3.01 6.27 0.46
CA ILE A 16 1.66 6.20 1.04
C ILE A 16 0.58 6.59 0.02
N LYS A 17 0.80 7.64 -0.77
CA LYS A 17 -0.15 8.03 -1.84
C LYS A 17 -0.32 6.92 -2.89
N LYS A 18 0.76 6.21 -3.24
CA LYS A 18 0.68 5.07 -4.18
C LYS A 18 -0.05 3.87 -3.58
N VAL A 19 0.13 3.61 -2.28
CA VAL A 19 -0.61 2.56 -1.57
C VAL A 19 -2.10 2.88 -1.54
N GLU A 20 -2.48 4.11 -1.21
CA GLU A 20 -3.88 4.56 -1.23
C GLU A 20 -4.50 4.42 -2.63
N ALA A 21 -3.78 4.84 -3.67
CA ALA A 21 -4.22 4.65 -5.05
C ALA A 21 -4.43 3.17 -5.40
N ARG A 22 -3.53 2.29 -4.96
CA ARG A 22 -3.63 0.84 -5.19
C ARG A 22 -4.83 0.22 -4.45
N ILE A 23 -5.10 0.64 -3.21
CA ILE A 23 -6.28 0.19 -2.45
C ILE A 23 -7.56 0.55 -3.21
N ASN A 24 -7.68 1.80 -3.68
CA ASN A 24 -8.85 2.25 -4.42
C ASN A 24 -9.02 1.52 -5.77
N GLU A 25 -7.92 1.33 -6.50
CA GLU A 25 -7.94 0.59 -7.78
C GLU A 25 -8.43 -0.86 -7.58
N GLU A 26 -7.94 -1.53 -6.54
CA GLU A 26 -8.28 -2.92 -6.25
C GLU A 26 -9.69 -3.08 -5.70
N ALA A 27 -10.15 -2.16 -4.85
CA ALA A 27 -11.52 -2.14 -4.36
C ALA A 27 -12.51 -1.94 -5.52
N GLU A 28 -12.28 -0.93 -6.37
CA GLU A 28 -13.13 -0.67 -7.54
C GLU A 28 -13.10 -1.84 -8.53
N ARG A 29 -11.94 -2.46 -8.74
CA ARG A 29 -11.83 -3.66 -9.58
C ARG A 29 -12.63 -4.84 -9.02
N ALA A 30 -12.55 -5.10 -7.73
CA ALA A 30 -13.32 -6.18 -7.10
C ALA A 30 -14.82 -5.91 -7.22
N LYS A 31 -15.27 -4.70 -6.91
CA LYS A 31 -16.68 -4.29 -6.99
C LYS A 31 -17.30 -4.43 -8.39
N HIS A 32 -16.53 -4.17 -9.45
CA HIS A 32 -17.04 -4.24 -10.82
C HIS A 32 -17.04 -5.65 -11.42
N TYR A 33 -16.16 -6.54 -10.95
CA TYR A 33 -15.87 -7.79 -11.65
C TYR A 33 -15.93 -9.06 -10.81
N LEU A 34 -16.03 -8.95 -9.48
CA LEU A 34 -15.94 -10.08 -8.54
C LEU A 34 -17.13 -10.08 -7.58
N ASP A 35 -17.22 -11.14 -6.77
CA ASP A 35 -18.20 -11.24 -5.68
C ASP A 35 -17.95 -10.15 -4.63
N GLU A 36 -19.01 -9.63 -4.02
CA GLU A 36 -18.97 -8.57 -3.02
C GLU A 36 -18.05 -8.89 -1.84
N SER A 37 -17.91 -10.17 -1.46
CA SER A 37 -17.01 -10.60 -0.39
C SER A 37 -15.53 -10.46 -0.75
N THR A 38 -15.20 -10.23 -2.02
CA THR A 38 -13.82 -10.11 -2.49
C THR A 38 -13.25 -8.73 -2.22
N GLU A 39 -14.07 -7.69 -2.18
CA GLU A 39 -13.62 -6.29 -1.99
C GLU A 39 -12.90 -6.14 -0.64
N SER A 40 -13.52 -6.55 0.47
CA SER A 40 -12.92 -6.48 1.80
C SER A 40 -11.63 -7.30 1.88
N ARG A 41 -11.64 -8.51 1.31
CA ARG A 41 -10.49 -9.42 1.33
C ARG A 41 -9.30 -8.88 0.54
N ILE A 42 -9.52 -8.26 -0.62
CA ILE A 42 -8.42 -7.73 -1.42
C ILE A 42 -7.82 -6.48 -0.77
N VAL A 43 -8.65 -5.61 -0.18
CA VAL A 43 -8.16 -4.45 0.59
C VAL A 43 -7.29 -4.91 1.75
N GLU A 44 -7.72 -5.89 2.53
CA GLU A 44 -6.93 -6.45 3.63
C GLU A 44 -5.57 -6.99 3.18
N VAL A 45 -5.52 -7.68 2.03
CA VAL A 45 -4.28 -8.19 1.46
C VAL A 45 -3.36 -7.04 1.02
N VAL A 46 -3.91 -6.01 0.37
CA VAL A 46 -3.12 -4.84 -0.05
C VAL A 46 -2.54 -4.10 1.17
N GLU A 47 -3.34 -3.90 2.23
CA GLU A 47 -2.87 -3.31 3.48
C GLU A 47 -1.79 -4.16 4.16
N GLU A 48 -1.95 -5.48 4.20
CA GLU A 48 -0.97 -6.39 4.77
C GLU A 48 0.37 -6.33 4.03
N GLU A 49 0.34 -6.46 2.70
CA GLU A 49 1.55 -6.54 1.87
C GLU A 49 2.25 -5.19 1.68
N LEU A 50 1.52 -4.07 1.66
CA LEU A 50 2.10 -2.75 1.41
C LEU A 50 2.32 -1.93 2.68
N ILE A 51 1.57 -2.16 3.76
CA ILE A 51 1.67 -1.35 4.99
C ILE A 51 2.24 -2.19 6.13
N LYS A 52 1.52 -3.23 6.56
CA LYS A 52 1.82 -3.92 7.84
C LYS A 52 3.21 -4.57 7.81
N LYS A 53 3.57 -5.27 6.73
CA LYS A 53 4.89 -5.90 6.57
C LYS A 53 6.07 -4.91 6.50
N HIS A 54 5.80 -3.66 6.16
CA HIS A 54 6.84 -2.64 5.91
C HIS A 54 6.78 -1.44 6.85
N MET A 55 5.91 -1.50 7.87
CA MET A 55 5.61 -0.37 8.74
C MET A 55 6.85 0.28 9.33
N ARG A 56 7.80 -0.53 9.84
CA ARG A 56 9.08 -0.02 10.37
C ARG A 56 9.88 0.72 9.30
N THR A 57 10.03 0.10 8.13
CA THR A 57 10.77 0.69 7.02
C THR A 57 10.17 2.03 6.60
N ILE A 58 8.84 2.14 6.51
CA ILE A 58 8.14 3.36 6.11
C ILE A 58 8.38 4.50 7.11
N VAL A 59 8.28 4.23 8.42
CA VAL A 59 8.45 5.28 9.45
C VAL A 59 9.91 5.70 9.64
N GLU A 60 10.86 4.81 9.35
CA GLU A 60 12.31 5.04 9.44
C GLU A 60 12.94 5.51 8.11
N MET A 61 12.15 5.78 7.06
CA MET A 61 12.71 6.20 5.77
C MET A 61 13.56 7.46 5.92
N GLU A 62 14.81 7.38 5.47
CA GLU A 62 15.76 8.48 5.56
C GLU A 62 15.19 9.73 4.86
N ASN A 63 15.25 10.88 5.54
CA ASN A 63 14.81 12.20 5.04
C ASN A 63 13.32 12.32 4.65
N SER A 64 12.48 11.33 4.94
CA SER A 64 11.06 11.38 4.59
C SER A 64 10.10 10.63 5.51
N GLY A 65 10.63 9.75 6.38
CA GLY A 65 9.90 9.08 7.45
C GLY A 65 9.56 10.03 8.59
N VAL A 66 8.96 9.49 9.66
CA VAL A 66 8.47 10.26 10.81
C VAL A 66 9.50 10.37 11.93
N ILE A 67 10.49 9.47 11.95
CA ILE A 67 11.46 9.36 13.06
C ILE A 67 12.71 10.24 12.83
N HIS A 68 12.82 10.99 11.72
CA HIS A 68 13.96 11.86 11.39
C HIS A 68 13.47 13.26 10.99
#